data_AF-A0A7S2BBG9-F1
#
_entry.id   AF-A0A7S2BBG9-F1
#
_cell.length_a   1.000
_cell.length_b   1.000
_cell.length_c   1.000
_cell.angle_alpha   90.00
_cell.angle_beta   90.00
_cell.angle_gamma   90.00
#
_symmetry.space_group_name_H-M   'P 1'
#
loop_
_entity.id
_entity.type
_entity.pdbx_description
1 polymer ?
#
loop_
_entity_poly.entity_id
_entity_poly.type
_entity_poly.pdbx_seq_one_letter_code
_entity_poly.pdbx_strand_id
1 'polypeptide(L)'
;QKGSGALQGLKPARAQQGTNNNDDASRRTFRPYHALAVPRGPHPLGSSNAEGKSGRPTTAMLRNIPNKYTQNSLLEEIHDEGFIDTYDFFYLPMDVHNRANVGYAFINFLDPNDFERFSAAFTDYVFQKHPSLKIARVSPAHIQGLVENLRHFSNRAVTWSRNSQYRPIVRYQGVHRDLCELLAELPMSTKEEATGSSDPP
;
A
#
# COMPACT_ATOMS: atom_id res chain seq x y z
N GLN A 1 29.73 66.19 10.07
CA GLN A 1 29.46 67.11 11.21
C GLN A 1 28.34 68.04 10.75
N LYS A 2 27.13 68.13 11.32
CA LYS A 2 26.66 68.09 12.70
C LYS A 2 25.35 67.30 12.81
N GLY A 3 25.08 66.71 13.97
CA GLY A 3 23.81 66.07 14.33
C GLY A 3 23.01 66.87 15.37
N SER A 4 21.98 66.20 15.91
CA SER A 4 21.08 66.52 17.06
C SER A 4 19.67 66.99 16.64
N GLY A 5 18.54 66.47 17.13
CA GLY A 5 18.27 65.42 18.13
C GLY A 5 16.77 65.27 18.48
N ALA A 6 16.45 64.18 19.21
CA ALA A 6 15.33 63.90 20.16
C ALA A 6 13.84 63.89 19.67
N LEU A 7 13.11 62.75 19.68
CA LEU A 7 12.28 62.11 20.77
C LEU A 7 10.98 62.89 21.08
N GLN A 8 9.74 62.38 21.16
CA GLN A 8 9.13 61.15 21.72
C GLN A 8 7.66 61.01 21.25
N GLY A 9 7.07 59.80 21.25
CA GLY A 9 5.62 59.58 21.10
C GLY A 9 5.22 58.11 21.34
N LEU A 10 4.18 57.86 22.14
CA LEU A 10 3.87 56.61 22.86
C LEU A 10 3.10 55.54 22.05
N LYS A 11 3.16 54.27 22.51
CA LYS A 11 2.41 53.07 22.01
C LYS A 11 0.90 53.11 22.39
N PRO A 12 0.02 52.26 21.82
CA PRO A 12 -0.17 50.89 22.35
C PRO A 12 -0.50 49.80 21.31
N ALA A 13 -0.46 48.55 21.78
CA ALA A 13 -0.81 47.31 21.07
C ALA A 13 -2.33 47.14 20.88
N ARG A 14 -2.75 46.40 19.84
CA ARG A 14 -4.10 45.79 19.77
C ARG A 14 -4.10 44.47 19.00
N ALA A 15 -4.54 43.43 19.70
CA ALA A 15 -4.95 42.13 19.18
C ALA A 15 -6.35 42.20 18.55
N GLN A 16 -6.58 41.42 17.49
CA GLN A 16 -7.89 40.93 17.02
C GLN A 16 -7.58 39.56 16.38
N GLN A 17 -7.85 38.41 17.01
CA GLN A 17 -9.13 37.70 17.13
C GLN A 17 -10.02 37.74 15.88
N GLY A 18 -9.93 36.65 15.11
CA GLY A 18 -11.05 35.77 14.76
C GLY A 18 -12.15 36.32 13.86
N THR A 19 -12.25 35.75 12.66
CA THR A 19 -13.55 35.36 12.11
C THR A 19 -13.50 33.97 11.51
N ASN A 20 -14.50 33.19 11.90
CA ASN A 20 -14.80 31.84 11.47
C ASN A 20 -14.96 31.76 9.95
N ASN A 21 -14.39 30.73 9.34
CA ASN A 21 -14.95 30.15 8.12
C ASN A 21 -15.31 28.70 8.41
N ASN A 22 -16.59 28.52 8.73
CA ASN A 22 -17.34 27.30 8.43
C ASN A 22 -17.13 26.99 6.95
N ASP A 23 -16.38 25.94 6.63
CA ASP A 23 -16.41 25.26 5.32
C ASP A 23 -15.80 23.85 5.45
N ASP A 24 -16.28 23.08 6.43
CA ASP A 24 -15.96 21.64 6.55
C ASP A 24 -17.23 20.80 6.65
N ALA A 25 -18.09 20.89 5.62
CA ALA A 25 -19.33 20.08 5.59
C ALA A 25 -19.73 19.53 4.21
N SER A 26 -18.88 19.59 3.18
CA SER A 26 -19.29 19.13 1.83
C SER A 26 -18.25 18.34 1.02
N ARG A 27 -17.03 18.11 1.52
CA ARG A 27 -16.14 17.10 0.92
C ARG A 27 -16.60 15.71 1.35
N ARG A 28 -17.51 15.12 0.58
CA ARG A 28 -17.73 13.66 0.58
C ARG A 28 -16.36 13.00 0.38
N THR A 29 -15.74 12.58 1.48
CA THR A 29 -14.46 11.89 1.48
C THR A 29 -14.68 10.56 0.80
N PHE A 30 -14.33 10.50 -0.48
CA PHE A 30 -14.45 9.32 -1.30
C PHE A 30 -13.63 8.18 -0.68
N ARG A 31 -14.33 7.07 -0.37
CA ARG A 31 -13.72 5.84 0.14
C ARG A 31 -13.78 4.81 -0.98
N PRO A 32 -12.65 4.46 -1.63
CA PRO A 32 -12.65 3.34 -2.57
C PRO A 32 -13.13 2.09 -1.83
N TYR A 33 -13.78 1.14 -2.52
CA TYR A 33 -14.39 -0.05 -1.90
C TYR A 33 -13.42 -0.82 -0.98
N HIS A 34 -12.13 -0.85 -1.32
CA HIS A 34 -11.09 -1.47 -0.47
C HIS A 34 -10.73 -0.65 0.78
N ALA A 35 -10.93 0.68 0.80
CA ALA A 35 -10.70 1.53 1.97
C ALA A 35 -11.77 1.40 3.06
N LEU A 36 -12.88 0.70 2.78
CA LEU A 36 -13.86 0.26 3.77
C LEU A 36 -13.42 -1.05 4.46
N ALA A 37 -12.53 -1.82 3.82
CA ALA A 37 -12.03 -3.10 4.32
C ALA A 37 -10.67 -3.01 5.01
N VAL A 38 -10.01 -1.83 5.00
CA VAL A 38 -8.79 -1.61 5.80
C VAL A 38 -9.23 -1.18 7.21
N PRO A 39 -8.92 -1.95 8.27
CA PRO A 39 -9.20 -1.52 9.63
C PRO A 39 -8.52 -0.17 9.91
N ARG A 40 -9.33 0.87 10.11
CA ARG A 40 -8.84 2.18 10.58
C ARG A 40 -9.05 2.25 12.09
N GLY A 41 -8.18 1.60 12.83
CA GLY A 41 -8.12 1.67 14.28
C GLY A 41 -6.73 1.29 14.77
N PRO A 42 -6.30 1.74 15.96
CA PRO A 42 -5.16 1.13 16.62
C PRO A 42 -5.49 -0.35 16.81
N HIS A 43 -4.72 -1.22 16.16
CA HIS A 43 -4.85 -2.67 16.34
C HIS A 43 -4.69 -2.99 17.83
N PRO A 44 -5.72 -3.56 18.49
CA PRO A 44 -5.45 -4.38 19.65
C PRO A 44 -4.62 -5.56 19.13
N LEU A 45 -3.49 -5.85 19.78
CA LEU A 45 -2.85 -7.16 19.69
C LEU A 45 -3.90 -8.18 20.16
N GLY A 46 -4.65 -8.73 19.22
CA GLY A 46 -5.78 -9.60 19.46
C GLY A 46 -5.76 -10.69 18.42
N SER A 47 -5.22 -11.84 18.82
CA SER A 47 -5.33 -13.11 18.11
C SER A 47 -6.77 -13.36 17.69
N SER A 48 -7.04 -13.35 16.39
CA SER A 48 -8.25 -13.95 15.84
C SER A 48 -7.81 -15.02 14.85
N ASN A 49 -8.06 -16.28 15.23
CA ASN A 49 -7.83 -17.50 14.48
C ASN A 49 -8.03 -17.32 12.96
N ALA A 50 -6.91 -17.29 12.24
CA ALA A 50 -6.86 -17.70 10.85
C ALA A 50 -6.39 -19.16 10.87
N GLU A 51 -7.32 -20.08 11.11
CA GLU A 51 -7.07 -21.50 10.85
C GLU A 51 -6.98 -21.69 9.34
N GLY A 52 -5.79 -22.10 8.87
CA GLY A 52 -5.60 -22.58 7.49
C GLY A 52 -4.55 -21.86 6.65
N LYS A 53 -3.34 -21.64 7.18
CA LYS A 53 -2.00 -21.75 6.52
C LYS A 53 -0.96 -21.12 7.46
N SER A 54 -0.37 -21.94 8.33
CA SER A 54 0.72 -21.56 9.25
C SER A 54 2.04 -21.40 8.50
N GLY A 55 2.16 -20.36 7.68
CA GLY A 55 3.39 -19.99 6.96
C GLY A 55 3.87 -18.60 7.34
N ARG A 56 5.18 -18.35 7.26
CA ARG A 56 5.71 -16.97 7.37
C ARG A 56 5.11 -16.12 6.25
N PRO A 57 4.68 -14.88 6.52
CA PRO A 57 4.04 -14.03 5.52
C PRO A 57 5.00 -13.66 4.39
N THR A 58 4.46 -13.57 3.18
CA THR A 58 5.19 -13.13 1.99
C THR A 58 4.57 -11.88 1.37
N THR A 59 3.31 -11.56 1.66
CA THR A 59 2.65 -10.38 1.13
C THR A 59 2.61 -9.23 2.14
N ALA A 60 3.22 -8.11 1.79
CA ALA A 60 3.19 -6.87 2.55
C ALA A 60 2.06 -5.93 2.08
N MET A 61 1.48 -5.22 3.05
CA MET A 61 0.73 -3.99 2.82
C MET A 61 1.60 -2.80 3.26
N LEU A 62 2.08 -2.03 2.29
CA LEU A 62 2.76 -0.75 2.54
C LEU A 62 1.70 0.34 2.64
N ARG A 63 1.70 1.11 3.72
CA ARG A 63 0.72 2.17 4.00
C ARG A 63 1.39 3.54 4.13
N ASN A 64 0.54 4.57 4.10
CA ASN A 64 0.90 5.99 4.21
C ASN A 64 1.76 6.48 3.05
N ILE A 65 1.54 5.93 1.86
CA ILE A 65 2.25 6.37 0.66
C ILE A 65 1.76 7.78 0.28
N PRO A 66 2.65 8.73 -0.08
CA PRO A 66 2.24 10.03 -0.57
C PRO A 66 1.47 9.91 -1.88
N ASN A 67 0.35 10.61 -2.01
CA ASN A 67 -0.62 10.40 -3.09
C ASN A 67 -0.07 10.69 -4.50
N LYS A 68 1.06 11.42 -4.59
CA LYS A 68 1.75 11.74 -5.86
C LYS A 68 2.58 10.58 -6.40
N TYR A 69 2.86 9.56 -5.58
CA TYR A 69 3.54 8.37 -6.07
C TYR A 69 2.74 7.68 -7.15
N THR A 70 3.43 7.35 -8.23
CA THR A 70 2.95 6.48 -9.29
C THR A 70 3.44 5.06 -9.04
N GLN A 71 2.92 4.09 -9.79
CA GLN A 71 3.44 2.73 -9.76
C GLN A 71 4.95 2.71 -10.03
N ASN A 72 5.42 3.45 -11.04
CA ASN A 72 6.83 3.50 -11.40
C ASN A 72 7.69 4.17 -10.32
N SER A 73 7.30 5.36 -9.84
CA SER A 73 8.13 6.08 -8.85
C SER A 73 8.21 5.36 -7.51
N LEU A 74 7.17 4.60 -7.14
CA LEU A 74 7.24 3.76 -5.93
C LEU A 74 8.12 2.54 -6.15
N LEU A 75 8.08 1.91 -7.32
CA LEU A 75 8.95 0.78 -7.65
C LEU A 75 10.42 1.19 -7.70
N GLU A 76 10.74 2.33 -8.32
CA GLU A 76 12.11 2.88 -8.31
C GLU A 76 12.64 3.05 -6.89
N GLU A 77 11.82 3.54 -5.96
CA GLU A 77 12.25 3.72 -4.57
C GLU A 77 12.40 2.39 -3.82
N ILE A 78 11.54 1.41 -4.09
CA ILE A 78 11.70 0.04 -3.59
C ILE A 78 12.97 -0.60 -4.15
N HIS A 79 13.32 -0.32 -5.40
CA HIS A 79 14.53 -0.81 -6.06
C HIS A 79 15.79 -0.16 -5.48
N ASP A 80 15.76 1.15 -5.22
CA ASP A 80 16.85 1.89 -4.60
C ASP A 80 17.20 1.35 -3.19
N GLU A 81 16.21 0.84 -2.45
CA GLU A 81 16.39 0.16 -1.16
C GLU A 81 16.82 -1.32 -1.28
N GLY A 82 17.10 -1.81 -2.49
CA GLY A 82 17.70 -3.13 -2.72
C GLY A 82 16.71 -4.30 -2.84
N PHE A 83 15.47 -4.04 -3.26
CA PHE A 83 14.43 -5.06 -3.45
C PHE A 83 14.16 -5.41 -4.91
N ILE A 84 15.12 -5.13 -5.81
CA ILE A 84 15.05 -5.56 -7.21
C ILE A 84 14.93 -7.09 -7.28
N ASP A 85 14.01 -7.59 -8.11
CA ASP A 85 13.77 -9.03 -8.35
C ASP A 85 13.42 -9.88 -7.12
N THR A 86 13.06 -9.27 -5.99
CA THR A 86 12.68 -9.98 -4.74
C THR A 86 11.17 -10.28 -4.64
N TYR A 87 10.36 -9.80 -5.59
CA TYR A 87 8.91 -9.87 -5.54
C TYR A 87 8.32 -10.33 -6.88
N ASP A 88 7.17 -11.01 -6.80
CA ASP A 88 6.43 -11.57 -7.94
C ASP A 88 5.07 -10.89 -8.17
N PHE A 89 4.63 -10.05 -7.24
CA PHE A 89 3.39 -9.29 -7.34
C PHE A 89 3.57 -7.89 -6.76
N PHE A 90 3.07 -6.88 -7.47
CA PHE A 90 2.99 -5.51 -6.97
C PHE A 90 1.67 -4.87 -7.40
N TYR A 91 1.01 -4.15 -6.49
CA TYR A 91 -0.17 -3.37 -6.84
C TYR A 91 -0.30 -2.09 -6.03
N LEU A 92 -0.38 -0.95 -6.73
CA LEU A 92 -0.68 0.38 -6.19
C LEU A 92 -2.03 0.83 -6.76
N PRO A 93 -3.13 0.82 -5.98
CA PRO A 93 -4.42 1.29 -6.47
C PRO A 93 -4.39 2.80 -6.74
N MET A 94 -4.89 3.16 -7.93
CA MET A 94 -4.95 4.55 -8.40
C MET A 94 -6.39 5.05 -8.46
N ASP A 95 -6.62 6.26 -7.98
CA ASP A 95 -7.81 7.03 -8.27
C ASP A 95 -7.64 7.70 -9.63
N VAL A 96 -8.40 7.20 -10.61
CA VAL A 96 -8.35 7.67 -12.01
C VAL A 96 -8.78 9.13 -12.14
N HIS A 97 -9.73 9.58 -11.31
CA HIS A 97 -10.26 10.94 -11.39
C HIS A 97 -9.24 11.94 -10.86
N ASN A 98 -8.66 11.64 -9.70
CA ASN A 98 -7.69 12.51 -9.04
C ASN A 98 -6.24 12.29 -9.51
N ARG A 99 -6.00 11.29 -10.38
CA ARG A 99 -4.68 10.86 -10.88
C ARG A 99 -3.67 10.69 -9.76
N ALA A 100 -4.11 10.05 -8.68
CA ALA A 100 -3.37 9.93 -7.43
C ALA A 100 -3.56 8.55 -6.82
N ASN A 101 -2.58 8.03 -6.09
CA ASN A 101 -2.78 6.77 -5.38
C ASN A 101 -3.64 6.94 -4.13
N VAL A 102 -4.17 5.81 -3.64
CA VAL A 102 -5.06 5.77 -2.47
C VAL A 102 -4.32 5.62 -1.12
N GLY A 103 -2.98 5.67 -1.12
CA GLY A 103 -2.14 5.71 0.07
C GLY A 103 -1.64 4.36 0.59
N TYR A 104 -1.84 3.26 -0.15
CA TYR A 104 -1.27 1.96 0.19
C TYR A 104 -0.97 1.12 -1.06
N ALA A 105 -0.09 0.14 -0.93
CA ALA A 105 0.27 -0.82 -1.96
C ALA A 105 0.38 -2.24 -1.39
N PHE A 106 0.27 -3.24 -2.26
CA PHE A 106 0.50 -4.64 -1.94
C PHE A 106 1.72 -5.17 -2.71
N ILE A 107 2.55 -5.95 -2.03
CA ILE A 107 3.79 -6.50 -2.60
C ILE A 107 3.90 -7.96 -2.11
N ASN A 108 3.96 -8.94 -3.00
CA ASN A 108 4.26 -10.32 -2.62
C ASN A 108 5.72 -10.65 -2.93
N PHE A 109 6.47 -11.02 -1.90
CA PHE A 109 7.86 -11.43 -1.99
C PHE A 109 7.98 -12.91 -2.34
N LEU A 110 9.09 -13.27 -2.98
CA LEU A 110 9.42 -14.66 -3.32
C LEU A 110 9.77 -15.47 -2.08
N ASP A 111 10.42 -14.83 -1.10
CA ASP A 111 10.87 -15.44 0.15
C ASP A 111 10.35 -14.63 1.37
N PRO A 112 9.83 -15.28 2.43
CA PRO A 112 9.45 -14.59 3.66
C PRO A 112 10.57 -13.76 4.31
N ASN A 113 11.84 -14.11 4.10
CA ASN A 113 12.99 -13.33 4.57
C ASN A 113 13.06 -11.96 3.88
N ASP A 114 12.69 -11.87 2.60
CA ASP A 114 12.62 -10.58 1.89
C ASP A 114 11.45 -9.74 2.39
N PHE A 115 10.31 -10.36 2.74
CA PHE A 115 9.23 -9.67 3.45
C PHE A 115 9.73 -9.06 4.77
N GLU A 116 10.49 -9.80 5.57
CA GLU A 116 11.02 -9.32 6.85
C GLU A 116 12.03 -8.18 6.65
N ARG A 117 12.96 -8.32 5.69
CA ARG A 117 13.89 -7.25 5.30
C ARG A 117 13.14 -6.01 4.85
N PHE A 118 12.12 -6.16 4.02
CA PHE A 118 11.28 -5.06 3.55
C PHE A 118 10.54 -4.39 4.70
N SER A 119 9.96 -5.17 5.61
CA SER A 119 9.27 -4.64 6.78
C SER A 119 10.22 -3.84 7.67
N ALA A 120 11.46 -4.27 7.85
CA ALA A 120 12.45 -3.54 8.62
C ALA A 120 12.88 -2.24 7.92
N ALA A 121 13.09 -2.27 6.59
CA ALA A 121 13.55 -1.10 5.83
C ALA A 121 12.45 -0.03 5.65
N PHE A 122 11.21 -0.44 5.41
CA PHE A 122 10.10 0.46 5.08
C PHE A 122 9.22 0.84 6.29
N THR A 123 9.45 0.27 7.47
CA THR A 123 8.80 0.76 8.69
C THR A 123 9.44 2.07 9.12
N ASP A 124 8.60 3.07 9.36
CA ASP A 124 9.01 4.44 9.67
C ASP A 124 9.83 5.14 8.57
N TYR A 125 9.78 4.61 7.35
CA TYR A 125 10.45 5.19 6.19
C TYR A 125 9.83 6.50 5.74
N VAL A 126 10.68 7.45 5.38
CA VAL A 126 10.29 8.74 4.79
C VAL A 126 10.56 8.68 3.30
N PHE A 127 9.50 8.87 2.52
CA PHE A 127 9.55 8.87 1.06
C PHE A 127 10.35 10.05 0.50
N GLN A 128 11.26 9.78 -0.42
CA GLN A 128 12.29 10.70 -0.94
C GLN A 128 11.95 11.24 -2.33
N LYS A 129 11.30 10.46 -3.22
CA LYS A 129 11.01 10.88 -4.61
C LYS A 129 9.96 11.99 -4.70
N HIS A 130 9.08 12.10 -3.70
CA HIS A 130 8.12 13.20 -3.61
C HIS A 130 8.07 13.80 -2.20
N PRO A 131 8.12 15.14 -2.06
CA PRO A 131 8.11 15.79 -0.76
C PRO A 131 6.82 15.47 -0.01
N SER A 132 6.96 14.87 1.18
CA SER A 132 5.85 14.51 2.05
C SER A 132 6.31 14.41 3.50
N LEU A 133 5.40 14.66 4.43
CA LEU A 133 5.60 14.38 5.86
C LEU A 133 5.06 12.99 6.25
N LYS A 134 4.53 12.23 5.28
CA LYS A 134 3.99 10.90 5.57
C LYS A 134 5.13 9.92 5.87
N ILE A 135 4.92 9.14 6.92
CA ILE A 135 5.83 8.10 7.37
C ILE A 135 5.18 6.75 7.05
N ALA A 136 5.93 5.91 6.33
CA ALA A 136 5.51 4.60 5.88
C ALA A 136 5.23 3.64 7.06
N ARG A 137 4.30 2.71 6.83
CA ARG A 137 4.05 1.60 7.74
C ARG A 137 3.88 0.32 6.95
N VAL A 138 4.51 -0.76 7.41
CA VAL A 138 4.37 -2.09 6.82
C VAL A 138 3.56 -2.98 7.76
N SER A 139 2.74 -3.87 7.19
CA SER A 139 2.22 -5.03 7.90
C SER A 139 2.02 -6.19 6.93
N PRO A 140 1.83 -7.42 7.43
CA PRO A 140 1.27 -8.49 6.62
C PRO A 140 -0.06 -8.04 5.99
N ALA A 141 -0.25 -8.36 4.72
CA ALA A 141 -1.53 -8.18 4.04
C ALA A 141 -2.53 -9.28 4.47
N HIS A 142 -3.84 -9.02 4.33
CA HIS A 142 -4.86 -10.04 4.59
C HIS A 142 -4.75 -11.21 3.60
N ILE A 143 -4.43 -10.91 2.34
CA ILE A 143 -4.26 -11.90 1.27
C ILE A 143 -2.76 -12.18 1.17
N GLN A 144 -2.39 -13.43 1.35
CA GLN A 144 -1.00 -13.89 1.38
C GLN A 144 -0.71 -14.82 0.21
N GLY A 145 0.45 -14.64 -0.41
CA GLY A 145 0.95 -15.48 -1.52
C GLY A 145 0.53 -14.99 -2.90
N LEU A 146 1.33 -15.33 -3.91
CA LEU A 146 1.09 -14.94 -5.30
C LEU A 146 -0.27 -15.43 -5.80
N VAL A 147 -0.56 -16.73 -5.66
CA VAL A 147 -1.76 -17.37 -6.25
C VAL A 147 -3.04 -16.71 -5.73
N GLU A 148 -3.12 -16.47 -4.43
CA GLU A 148 -4.27 -15.84 -3.78
C GLU A 148 -4.43 -14.38 -4.20
N ASN A 149 -3.33 -13.65 -4.38
CA ASN A 149 -3.37 -12.30 -4.95
C ASN A 149 -3.89 -12.32 -6.40
N LEU A 150 -3.38 -13.22 -7.25
CA LEU A 150 -3.87 -13.37 -8.64
C LEU A 150 -5.38 -13.67 -8.66
N ARG A 151 -5.85 -14.63 -7.85
CA ARG A 151 -7.28 -14.96 -7.72
C ARG A 151 -8.11 -13.77 -7.23
N HIS A 152 -7.58 -12.98 -6.30
CA HIS A 152 -8.29 -11.82 -5.78
C HIS A 152 -8.51 -10.74 -6.84
N PHE A 153 -7.51 -10.52 -7.69
CA PHE A 153 -7.52 -9.46 -8.69
C PHE A 153 -8.05 -9.91 -10.06
N SER A 154 -8.08 -11.21 -10.38
CA SER A 154 -8.47 -11.71 -11.70
C SER A 154 -9.85 -11.24 -12.16
N ASN A 155 -10.79 -11.07 -11.22
CA ASN A 155 -12.15 -10.62 -11.51
C ASN A 155 -12.41 -9.13 -11.18
N ARG A 156 -11.37 -8.34 -10.95
CA ARG A 156 -11.49 -6.92 -10.57
C ARG A 156 -11.26 -6.02 -11.78
N ALA A 157 -12.09 -4.98 -11.91
CA ALA A 157 -12.01 -3.99 -12.99
C ALA A 157 -10.60 -3.42 -13.23
N VAL A 158 -9.78 -3.33 -12.17
CA VAL A 158 -8.40 -2.82 -12.22
C VAL A 158 -7.48 -3.66 -13.09
N THR A 159 -7.72 -4.97 -13.21
CA THR A 159 -6.96 -5.90 -14.04
C THR A 159 -7.11 -5.59 -15.53
N TRP A 160 -8.27 -5.07 -15.92
CA TRP A 160 -8.56 -4.68 -17.31
C TRP A 160 -8.45 -3.17 -17.56
N SER A 161 -7.83 -2.41 -16.63
CA SER A 161 -7.65 -0.96 -16.79
C SER A 161 -6.94 -0.63 -18.10
N ARG A 162 -7.44 0.32 -18.90
CA ARG A 162 -6.75 0.74 -20.14
C ARG A 162 -5.35 1.31 -19.90
N ASN A 163 -5.10 1.86 -18.71
CA ASN A 163 -3.78 2.30 -18.29
C ASN A 163 -3.06 1.17 -17.55
N SER A 164 -1.92 0.73 -18.09
CA SER A 164 -1.10 -0.34 -17.51
C SER A 164 -0.57 0.02 -16.12
N GLN A 165 -0.26 1.29 -15.85
CA GLN A 165 0.24 1.74 -14.54
C GLN A 165 -0.77 1.56 -13.39
N TYR A 166 -2.04 1.28 -13.73
CA TYR A 166 -3.11 1.10 -12.75
C TYR A 166 -3.43 -0.39 -12.52
N ARG A 167 -2.79 -1.28 -13.27
CA ARG A 167 -2.96 -2.73 -13.14
C ARG A 167 -1.95 -3.27 -12.12
N PRO A 168 -2.24 -4.42 -11.48
CA PRO A 168 -1.21 -5.19 -10.81
C PRO A 168 -0.08 -5.57 -11.78
N ILE A 169 1.15 -5.52 -11.28
CA ILE A 169 2.33 -6.09 -11.95
C ILE A 169 2.51 -7.50 -11.41
N VAL A 170 2.68 -8.44 -12.33
CA VAL A 170 2.94 -9.84 -12.02
C VAL A 170 4.23 -10.25 -12.70
N ARG A 171 5.12 -10.90 -11.95
CA ARG A 171 6.35 -11.49 -12.45
C ARG A 171 6.36 -12.97 -12.11
N TYR A 172 6.78 -13.80 -13.04
CA TYR A 172 6.97 -15.23 -12.81
C TYR A 172 8.22 -15.68 -13.54
N GLN A 173 9.10 -16.39 -12.84
CA GLN A 173 10.40 -16.82 -13.38
C GLN A 173 11.22 -15.65 -13.95
N GLY A 174 11.18 -14.50 -13.29
CA GLY A 174 11.92 -13.28 -13.66
C GLY A 174 11.27 -12.41 -14.75
N VAL A 175 10.21 -12.89 -15.42
CA VAL A 175 9.58 -12.21 -16.56
C VAL A 175 8.23 -11.62 -16.18
N HIS A 176 7.86 -10.47 -16.76
CA HIS A 176 6.51 -9.92 -16.63
C HIS A 176 5.48 -10.85 -17.28
N ARG A 177 4.36 -11.11 -16.60
CA ARG A 177 3.28 -11.98 -17.08
C ARG A 177 1.93 -11.27 -17.01
N ASP A 178 1.02 -11.61 -17.91
CA ASP A 178 -0.39 -11.27 -17.70
C ASP A 178 -0.95 -12.05 -16.51
N LEU A 179 -1.73 -11.35 -15.69
CA LEU A 179 -2.30 -11.89 -14.46
C LEU A 179 -3.23 -13.07 -14.72
N CYS A 180 -4.11 -12.96 -15.72
CA CYS A 180 -5.12 -13.96 -16.02
C CYS A 180 -4.50 -15.18 -16.71
N GLU A 181 -3.55 -14.96 -17.61
CA GLU A 181 -2.78 -16.04 -18.25
C GLU A 181 -2.02 -16.86 -17.21
N LEU A 182 -1.27 -16.20 -16.32
CA LEU A 182 -0.52 -16.90 -15.28
C LEU A 182 -1.45 -17.68 -14.33
N LEU A 183 -2.59 -17.10 -13.94
CA LEU A 183 -3.54 -17.80 -13.09
C LEU A 183 -4.11 -19.06 -13.74
N ALA A 184 -4.29 -19.07 -15.06
CA ALA A 184 -4.79 -20.23 -15.80
C ALA A 184 -3.73 -21.34 -15.96
N GLU A 185 -2.44 -20.98 -16.00
CA GLU A 185 -1.32 -21.93 -16.09
C GLU A 185 -0.98 -22.60 -14.76
N LEU A 186 -1.23 -21.93 -13.64
CA LEU A 186 -0.93 -22.47 -12.33
C LEU A 186 -1.84 -23.67 -12.04
N PRO A 187 -1.27 -24.83 -11.64
CA PRO A 187 -2.07 -26.01 -11.34
C PRO A 187 -3.09 -25.63 -10.27
N MET A 188 -4.38 -25.74 -10.63
CA MET A 188 -5.46 -25.66 -9.67
C MET A 188 -5.16 -26.72 -8.62
N SER A 189 -4.78 -26.29 -7.42
CA SER A 189 -4.63 -27.19 -6.28
C SER A 189 -5.99 -27.85 -6.07
N THR A 190 -6.16 -29.02 -6.67
CA THR A 190 -7.23 -29.96 -6.39
C THR A 190 -7.04 -30.33 -4.94
N LYS A 191 -8.03 -29.96 -4.11
CA LYS A 191 -8.14 -30.46 -2.75
C LYS A 191 -7.93 -31.98 -2.79
N GLU A 192 -6.99 -32.47 -2.00
CA GLU A 192 -6.76 -33.89 -1.80
C GLU A 192 -8.09 -34.57 -1.44
N GLU A 193 -8.57 -35.46 -2.31
CA GLU A 193 -9.50 -36.51 -1.93
C GLU A 193 -8.73 -37.50 -1.06
N ALA A 194 -8.68 -37.24 0.25
CA ALA A 194 -8.38 -38.26 1.23
C ALA A 194 -9.69 -38.94 1.64
N THR A 195 -10.18 -39.87 0.82
CA THR A 195 -11.12 -40.92 1.24
C THR A 195 -10.46 -42.29 1.07
N GLY A 196 -9.34 -42.50 1.77
CA GLY A 196 -8.76 -43.82 1.98
C GLY A 196 -9.20 -44.39 3.33
N SER A 197 -10.32 -45.12 3.36
CA SER A 197 -10.74 -45.90 4.54
C SER A 197 -11.63 -47.07 4.12
N SER A 198 -11.05 -48.27 4.06
CA SER A 198 -11.45 -49.50 4.78
C SER A 198 -11.08 -50.78 3.99
N ASP A 199 -10.67 -51.78 4.78
CA ASP A 199 -9.74 -52.89 4.51
C ASP A 199 -10.19 -54.02 3.56
N PRO A 200 -9.25 -54.87 3.07
CA PRO A 200 -9.56 -56.13 2.40
C PRO A 200 -9.76 -57.31 3.41
N PRO A 201 -10.34 -58.44 2.94
CA PRO A 201 -11.10 -59.39 3.77
C PRO A 201 -10.29 -60.37 4.62
#